data_AF-A0A8X6WPP2-F1
#
_entry.id   AF-A0A8X6WPP2-F1
#
_cell.length_a   1.000
_cell.length_b   1.000
_cell.length_c   1.000
_cell.angle_alpha   90.00
_cell.angle_beta   90.00
_cell.angle_gamma   90.00
#
_symmetry.space_group_name_H-M   'P 1'
#
loop_
_entity.id
_entity.type
_entity.pdbx_description
1 polymer ?
#
loop_
_entity_poly.entity_id
_entity_poly.type
_entity_poly.pdbx_seq_one_letter_code
_entity_poly.pdbx_strand_id
1 'polypeptide(L)'
;MQRTSREQETFLMIGTKFASPTQFSAEEGIEWNFISPASPHFGRLWEANIKSMKRILLRVAKSAIMTFEELTTLVTQIKAVLNSRPLTPLSSDPNDLNPLIPGHFLTNCAISSFPEPYTASDSLSYHSRWKLIQSMRNKSWNRCST
;
A
#
# COMPACT_ATOMS: atom_id res chain seq x y z
N MET A 1 -7.75 31.91 10.30
CA MET A 1 -8.22 30.83 9.40
C MET A 1 -7.04 29.87 9.20
N GLN A 2 -7.08 28.72 9.87
CA GLN A 2 -5.95 27.95 10.44
C GLN A 2 -5.18 26.98 9.50
N ARG A 3 -5.04 27.27 8.19
CA ARG A 3 -4.36 26.32 7.27
C ARG A 3 -2.86 26.55 7.08
N THR A 4 -2.33 27.70 7.47
CA THR A 4 -0.94 28.10 7.18
C THR A 4 0.10 27.64 8.22
N SER A 5 -0.32 27.09 9.37
CA SER A 5 0.60 26.74 10.46
C SER A 5 1.29 25.37 10.29
N ARG A 6 0.61 24.37 9.70
CA ARG A 6 1.19 23.02 9.52
C ARG A 6 2.32 22.96 8.49
N GLU A 7 2.23 23.76 7.42
CA GLU A 7 3.26 23.77 6.37
C GLU A 7 4.54 24.50 6.81
N GLN A 8 4.41 25.49 7.70
CA GLN A 8 5.58 26.16 8.30
C GLN A 8 6.27 25.30 9.37
N GLU A 9 5.53 24.47 10.11
CA GLU A 9 6.12 23.50 11.05
C GLU A 9 6.95 22.42 10.34
N THR A 10 6.50 21.93 9.18
CA THR A 10 7.28 20.97 8.38
C THR A 10 8.58 21.56 7.84
N PHE A 11 8.63 22.87 7.59
CA PHE A 11 9.82 23.55 7.05
C PHE A 11 10.87 23.85 8.15
N LEU A 12 10.44 24.04 9.40
CA LEU A 12 11.33 24.20 10.56
C LEU A 12 11.99 22.87 11.02
N MET A 13 11.39 21.73 10.70
CA MET A 13 11.92 20.40 11.05
C MET A 13 13.11 19.92 10.20
N ILE A 14 13.44 20.62 9.11
CA ILE A 14 14.58 20.26 8.24
C ILE A 14 15.92 20.68 8.88
N GLY A 15 15.91 21.62 9.84
CA GLY A 15 17.11 22.15 10.51
C GLY A 15 17.45 21.56 11.88
N THR A 16 16.57 20.73 12.46
CA THR A 16 16.78 20.15 13.78
C THR A 16 17.41 18.77 13.67
N LYS A 17 18.47 18.54 14.45
CA LYS A 17 19.07 17.22 14.69
C LYS A 17 17.97 16.16 14.71
N PHE A 18 18.03 15.19 13.80
CA PHE A 18 17.10 14.06 13.85
C PHE A 18 17.13 13.49 15.26
N ALA A 19 16.01 13.61 15.98
CA ALA A 19 15.85 12.98 17.27
C ALA A 19 16.20 11.49 17.09
N SER A 20 16.94 10.92 18.02
CA SER A 20 17.24 9.49 17.95
C SER A 20 15.90 8.72 17.86
N PRO A 21 15.82 7.62 17.09
CA PRO A 21 14.57 6.87 16.96
C PRO A 21 13.91 6.55 18.30
N THR A 22 14.72 6.29 19.33
CA THR A 22 14.29 6.06 20.71
C THR A 22 13.61 7.29 21.33
N GLN A 23 14.15 8.49 21.11
CA GLN A 23 13.59 9.73 21.61
C GLN A 23 12.24 10.04 20.95
N PHE A 24 12.16 9.98 19.62
CA PHE A 24 10.91 10.16 18.88
C PHE A 24 9.84 9.17 19.37
N SER A 25 10.22 7.92 19.56
CA SER A 25 9.30 6.87 20.00
C SER A 25 8.81 7.10 21.42
N ALA A 26 9.67 7.58 22.32
CA ALA A 26 9.26 7.94 23.67
C ALA A 26 8.30 9.15 23.68
N GLU A 27 8.57 10.17 22.86
CA GLU A 27 7.72 11.35 22.72
C GLU A 27 6.33 11.01 22.14
N GLU A 28 6.28 10.09 21.18
CA GLU A 28 5.03 9.62 20.55
C GLU A 28 4.35 8.46 21.31
N GLY A 29 4.91 8.02 22.45
CA GLY A 29 4.39 6.89 23.22
C GLY A 29 4.44 5.53 22.49
N ILE A 30 5.36 5.37 21.55
CA ILE A 30 5.59 4.14 20.76
C ILE A 30 6.54 3.21 21.53
N GLU A 31 6.04 2.05 21.93
CA GLU A 31 6.84 0.99 22.54
C GLU A 31 7.43 0.05 21.48
N TRP A 32 8.77 -0.09 21.47
CA TRP A 32 9.46 -0.99 20.55
C TRP A 32 9.59 -2.40 21.12
N ASN A 33 8.95 -3.35 20.44
CA ASN A 33 9.03 -4.77 20.77
C ASN A 33 9.82 -5.51 19.69
N PHE A 34 10.98 -6.07 20.05
CA PHE A 34 11.79 -6.87 19.13
C PHE A 34 11.38 -8.34 19.19
N ILE A 35 11.37 -9.00 18.03
CA ILE A 35 11.21 -10.46 17.99
C ILE A 35 12.38 -11.13 18.73
N SER A 36 12.07 -12.13 19.55
CA SER A 36 13.12 -12.92 20.20
C SER A 36 14.02 -13.57 19.13
N PRO A 37 15.36 -13.47 19.23
CA PRO A 37 16.29 -13.98 18.22
C PRO A 37 16.10 -15.46 17.86
N ALA A 38 15.57 -16.25 18.80
CA ALA A 38 15.33 -17.68 18.64
C ALA A 38 13.91 -18.04 18.15
N SER A 39 13.08 -17.04 17.82
CA SER A 39 11.66 -17.26 17.51
C SER A 39 11.27 -16.72 16.12
N PRO A 40 11.83 -17.30 15.03
CA PRO A 40 11.60 -16.82 13.65
C PRO A 40 10.14 -16.93 13.19
N HIS A 41 9.32 -17.72 13.89
CA HIS A 41 7.89 -17.86 13.58
C HIS A 41 7.09 -16.60 13.93
N PHE A 42 7.53 -15.76 14.88
CA PHE A 42 6.85 -14.50 15.21
C PHE A 42 6.85 -13.52 14.04
N GLY A 43 7.86 -13.59 13.15
CA GLY A 43 7.95 -12.73 11.98
C GLY A 43 7.19 -13.23 10.75
N ARG A 44 6.74 -14.48 10.75
CA ARG A 44 6.34 -15.19 9.53
C ARG A 44 5.23 -14.50 8.75
N LEU A 45 4.22 -13.93 9.41
CA LEU A 45 3.06 -13.33 8.74
C LEU A 45 3.43 -12.02 8.01
N TRP A 46 4.10 -11.09 8.70
CA TRP A 46 4.49 -9.82 8.08
C TRP A 46 5.59 -10.03 7.02
N GLU A 47 6.52 -10.97 7.24
CA GLU A 47 7.50 -11.38 6.23
C GLU A 47 6.84 -11.98 4.99
N ALA A 48 5.81 -12.83 5.16
CA ALA A 48 5.06 -13.38 4.04
C ALA A 48 4.34 -12.29 3.23
N ASN A 49 3.75 -11.31 3.92
CA ASN A 49 3.13 -10.15 3.28
C ASN A 49 4.15 -9.30 2.50
N ILE A 50 5.31 -9.00 3.08
CA ILE A 50 6.39 -8.30 2.39
C ILE A 50 6.88 -9.09 1.18
N LYS A 51 7.06 -10.41 1.33
CA LYS A 51 7.47 -11.29 0.23
C LYS A 51 6.46 -11.27 -0.91
N SER A 52 5.17 -11.27 -0.60
CA SER A 52 4.09 -11.17 -1.60
C SER A 52 4.14 -9.83 -2.33
N MET A 53 4.20 -8.73 -1.59
CA MET A 53 4.29 -7.36 -2.12
C MET A 53 5.49 -7.21 -3.07
N LYS A 54 6.69 -7.60 -2.63
CA LYS A 54 7.91 -7.56 -3.45
C LYS A 54 7.76 -8.40 -4.72
N ARG A 55 7.21 -9.61 -4.61
CA ARG A 55 7.01 -10.50 -5.77
C ARG A 55 6.09 -9.89 -6.82
N ILE A 56 4.98 -9.28 -6.40
CA ILE A 56 4.03 -8.62 -7.29
C ILE A 56 4.70 -7.42 -7.96
N LEU A 57 5.31 -6.53 -7.17
CA LEU A 57 6.00 -5.35 -7.66
C LEU A 57 7.04 -5.70 -8.72
N LEU A 58 7.95 -6.64 -8.43
CA LEU A 58 9.00 -7.06 -9.36
C LEU A 58 8.44 -7.66 -10.66
N ARG A 59 7.38 -8.48 -10.58
CA ARG A 59 6.75 -9.09 -11.76
C ARG A 59 6.00 -8.09 -12.64
N VAL A 60 5.49 -7.03 -12.04
CA VAL A 60 4.63 -6.05 -12.70
C VAL A 60 5.47 -4.93 -13.29
N ALA A 61 6.45 -4.43 -12.54
CA ALA A 61 7.40 -3.43 -13.00
C ALA A 61 8.35 -3.99 -14.08
N LYS A 62 8.78 -5.26 -13.96
CA LYS A 62 9.76 -5.89 -14.85
C LYS A 62 10.96 -4.97 -15.11
N SER A 63 11.22 -4.63 -16.38
CA SER A 63 12.32 -3.76 -16.83
C SER A 63 11.87 -2.33 -17.13
N ALA A 64 10.69 -1.92 -16.65
CA ALA A 64 10.20 -0.57 -16.88
C ALA A 64 11.02 0.45 -16.09
N ILE A 65 11.51 1.49 -16.79
CA ILE A 65 12.17 2.63 -16.16
C ILE A 65 11.07 3.56 -15.63
N MET A 66 10.95 3.62 -14.31
CA MET A 66 9.95 4.45 -13.62
C MET A 66 10.63 5.61 -12.90
N THR A 67 9.95 6.75 -12.84
CA THR A 67 10.36 7.83 -11.94
C THR A 67 9.99 7.48 -10.49
N PHE A 68 10.51 8.25 -9.55
CA PHE A 68 10.17 8.11 -8.14
C PHE A 68 8.66 8.20 -7.88
N GLU A 69 7.99 9.18 -8.49
CA GLU A 69 6.55 9.39 -8.34
C GLU A 69 5.73 8.20 -8.86
N GLU A 70 6.14 7.61 -9.98
CA GLU A 70 5.43 6.49 -10.57
C GLU A 70 5.61 5.20 -9.78
N LEU A 71 6.82 4.94 -9.30
CA LEU A 71 7.08 3.80 -8.44
C LEU A 71 6.28 3.92 -7.14
N THR A 72 6.27 5.11 -6.53
CA THR A 72 5.51 5.40 -5.31
C THR A 72 4.01 5.23 -5.54
N THR A 73 3.51 5.72 -6.67
CA THR A 73 2.11 5.53 -7.10
C THR A 73 1.78 4.04 -7.27
N LEU A 74 2.62 3.29 -7.98
CA LEU A 74 2.42 1.86 -8.22
C LEU A 74 2.44 1.07 -6.92
N VAL A 75 3.40 1.34 -6.02
CA VAL A 75 3.47 0.68 -4.69
C VAL A 75 2.21 0.99 -3.87
N THR A 76 1.73 2.23 -3.91
CA THR A 76 0.49 2.63 -3.22
C THR A 76 -0.72 1.90 -3.78
N GLN A 77 -0.81 1.75 -5.10
CA GLN A 77 -1.88 1.00 -5.75
C GLN A 77 -1.79 -0.50 -5.42
N ILE A 78 -0.61 -1.11 -5.41
CA ILE A 78 -0.45 -2.52 -5.03
C ILE A 78 -0.83 -2.71 -3.54
N LYS A 79 -0.48 -1.77 -2.66
CA LYS A 79 -0.93 -1.78 -1.25
C LYS A 79 -2.45 -1.78 -1.16
N ALA A 80 -3.13 -0.93 -1.94
CA ALA A 80 -4.59 -0.89 -1.98
C ALA A 80 -5.18 -2.23 -2.47
N VAL A 81 -4.60 -2.82 -3.52
CA VAL A 81 -4.98 -4.16 -4.02
C VAL A 81 -4.83 -5.24 -2.96
N LEU A 82 -3.70 -5.27 -2.25
CA LEU A 82 -3.47 -6.26 -1.18
C LEU A 82 -4.46 -6.09 -0.02
N ASN A 83 -4.81 -4.85 0.33
CA ASN A 83 -5.77 -4.55 1.39
C ASN A 83 -7.23 -4.78 0.98
N SER A 84 -7.52 -4.83 -0.33
CA SER A 84 -8.86 -5.09 -0.87
C SER A 84 -9.12 -6.59 -1.11
N ARG A 85 -8.16 -7.47 -0.80
CA ARG A 85 -8.26 -8.90 -1.11
C ARG A 85 -9.31 -9.60 -0.22
N PRO A 86 -10.28 -10.33 -0.79
CA PRO A 86 -11.22 -11.14 -0.01
C PRO A 86 -10.51 -12.18 0.87
N LEU A 87 -10.83 -12.23 2.16
CA LEU A 87 -10.36 -13.27 3.10
C LEU A 87 -11.43 -14.34 3.32
N THR A 88 -12.66 -13.93 3.61
CA THR A 88 -13.80 -14.80 3.90
C THR A 88 -15.10 -14.04 3.63
N PRO A 89 -16.23 -14.70 3.30
CA PRO A 89 -17.55 -14.06 3.33
C PRO A 89 -17.81 -13.42 4.70
N LEU A 90 -18.45 -12.25 4.72
CA LEU A 90 -18.83 -11.56 5.95
C LEU A 90 -20.09 -12.16 6.59
N SER A 91 -20.97 -12.73 5.76
CA SER A 91 -22.25 -13.32 6.15
C SER A 91 -22.40 -14.72 5.55
N SER A 92 -23.32 -15.50 6.11
CA SER A 92 -23.78 -16.79 5.54
C SER A 92 -24.96 -16.62 4.58
N ASP A 93 -25.51 -15.41 4.44
CA ASP A 93 -26.56 -15.11 3.46
C ASP A 93 -25.99 -15.24 2.03
N PRO A 94 -26.52 -16.13 1.18
CA PRO A 94 -26.07 -16.26 -0.20
C PRO A 94 -26.27 -15.00 -1.06
N ASN A 95 -27.07 -14.03 -0.60
CA ASN A 95 -27.27 -12.76 -1.29
C ASN A 95 -26.28 -11.67 -0.86
N ASP A 96 -25.54 -11.86 0.24
CA ASP A 96 -24.51 -10.92 0.68
C ASP A 96 -23.16 -11.26 0.05
N LEU A 97 -22.80 -10.50 -0.99
CA LEU A 97 -21.57 -10.70 -1.75
C LEU A 97 -20.38 -9.95 -1.14
N ASN A 98 -20.51 -9.33 0.04
CA ASN A 98 -19.43 -8.56 0.65
C ASN A 98 -18.43 -9.49 1.38
N PRO A 99 -17.15 -9.50 0.98
CA PRO A 99 -16.14 -10.23 1.71
C PRO A 99 -15.55 -9.39 2.85
N LEU A 100 -15.13 -10.06 3.92
CA LEU A 100 -14.17 -9.53 4.87
C LEU A 100 -12.81 -9.36 4.17
N ILE A 101 -12.28 -8.14 4.15
CA ILE A 101 -10.98 -7.80 3.54
C ILE A 101 -10.01 -7.26 4.60
N PRO A 102 -8.68 -7.33 4.39
CA PRO A 102 -7.71 -6.78 5.35
C PRO A 102 -7.93 -5.29 5.64
N GLY A 103 -8.39 -4.52 4.65
CA GLY A 103 -8.71 -3.10 4.80
C GLY A 103 -9.75 -2.79 5.88
N HIS A 104 -10.68 -3.72 6.15
CA HIS A 104 -11.67 -3.57 7.22
C HIS A 104 -10.99 -3.44 8.59
N PHE A 105 -9.89 -4.16 8.85
CA PHE A 105 -9.16 -4.04 10.11
C PHE A 105 -8.35 -2.75 10.24
N LEU A 106 -7.99 -2.13 9.11
CA LEU A 106 -7.16 -0.92 9.09
C LEU A 106 -7.97 0.38 9.23
N THR A 107 -9.19 0.40 8.69
CA THR A 107 -9.99 1.63 8.56
C THR A 107 -11.43 1.49 9.00
N ASN A 108 -11.85 0.31 9.49
CA ASN A 108 -13.25 -0.03 9.77
C ASN A 108 -14.20 0.24 8.59
N CYS A 109 -13.67 0.34 7.37
CA CYS A 109 -14.41 0.65 6.16
C CYS A 109 -13.77 -0.08 4.96
N ALA A 110 -14.59 -0.36 3.94
CA ALA A 110 -14.15 -1.04 2.73
C ALA A 110 -13.33 -0.07 1.85
N ILE A 111 -12.00 -0.14 1.95
CA ILE A 111 -11.13 0.43 0.92
C ILE A 111 -11.18 -0.56 -0.25
N SER A 112 -12.11 -0.35 -1.19
CA SER A 112 -12.17 -1.18 -2.39
C SER A 112 -11.38 -0.55 -3.53
N SER A 113 -10.28 -1.18 -3.94
CA SER A 113 -9.58 -0.84 -5.18
C SER A 113 -10.15 -1.67 -6.34
N PHE A 114 -11.34 -1.32 -6.84
CA PHE A 114 -11.86 -1.99 -8.04
C PHE A 114 -10.97 -1.65 -9.26
N PRO A 115 -10.63 -2.64 -10.10
CA PRO A 115 -9.94 -2.37 -11.34
C PRO A 115 -10.86 -1.54 -12.26
N GLU A 116 -10.47 -0.30 -12.51
CA GLU A 116 -11.09 0.56 -13.51
C GLU A 116 -11.07 -0.13 -14.91
N PRO A 117 -12.21 -0.16 -15.62
CA PRO A 117 -12.33 -0.84 -16.91
C PRO A 117 -11.37 -0.24 -17.94
N TYR A 118 -10.67 -1.12 -18.64
CA TYR A 118 -9.66 -0.77 -19.64
C TYR A 118 -10.34 -0.38 -20.96
N THR A 119 -10.18 0.87 -21.41
CA THR A 119 -10.49 1.30 -22.78
C THR A 119 -9.20 1.63 -23.51
N ALA A 120 -8.89 0.86 -24.55
CA ALA A 120 -7.81 1.18 -25.47
C ALA A 120 -8.29 2.31 -26.41
N SER A 121 -7.92 3.56 -26.12
CA SER A 121 -8.06 4.65 -27.08
C SER A 121 -6.81 5.52 -27.11
N ASP A 122 -6.41 5.93 -28.31
CA ASP A 122 -5.10 6.47 -28.67
C ASP A 122 -4.79 7.89 -28.16
N SER A 123 -3.49 8.16 -28.15
CA SER A 123 -2.78 9.46 -28.07
C SER A 123 -2.43 10.09 -26.70
N LEU A 124 -1.19 10.62 -26.69
CA LEU A 124 -0.48 11.53 -25.78
C LEU A 124 0.34 10.97 -24.58
N SER A 125 1.59 11.46 -24.51
CA SER A 125 2.75 11.05 -23.71
C SER A 125 2.52 10.83 -22.20
N TYR A 126 1.74 11.68 -21.54
CA TYR A 126 1.38 11.50 -20.11
C TYR A 126 0.32 10.41 -19.91
N HIS A 127 -0.64 10.33 -20.84
CA HIS A 127 -1.67 9.30 -20.87
C HIS A 127 -1.05 7.91 -21.03
N SER A 128 0.05 7.80 -21.78
CA SER A 128 0.79 6.54 -21.94
C SER A 128 1.45 6.07 -20.63
N ARG A 129 2.05 6.97 -19.85
CA ARG A 129 2.68 6.62 -18.56
C ARG A 129 1.63 6.24 -17.50
N TRP A 130 0.55 7.01 -17.40
CA TRP A 130 -0.58 6.64 -16.55
C TRP A 130 -1.18 5.28 -16.95
N LYS A 131 -1.42 5.04 -18.25
CA LYS A 131 -1.91 3.76 -18.77
C LYS A 131 -0.97 2.61 -18.45
N LEU A 132 0.34 2.83 -18.49
CA LEU A 132 1.34 1.84 -18.08
C LEU A 132 1.13 1.45 -16.60
N ILE A 133 1.01 2.44 -15.72
CA ILE A 133 0.77 2.23 -14.28
C ILE A 133 -0.57 1.52 -14.05
N GLN A 134 -1.64 1.90 -14.75
CA GLN A 134 -2.94 1.24 -14.63
C GLN A 134 -2.91 -0.21 -15.13
N SER A 135 -2.22 -0.47 -16.24
CA SER A 135 -1.98 -1.84 -16.73
C SER A 135 -1.23 -2.67 -15.69
N MET A 136 -0.25 -2.06 -15.03
CA MET A 136 0.53 -2.68 -13.97
C MET A 136 -0.32 -2.98 -12.72
N ARG A 137 -1.16 -2.04 -12.27
CA ARG A 137 -2.16 -2.26 -11.22
C ARG A 137 -3.08 -3.43 -11.54
N ASN A 138 -3.65 -3.46 -12.75
CA ASN A 138 -4.57 -4.53 -13.16
C ASN A 138 -3.90 -5.91 -13.17
N LYS A 139 -2.64 -5.99 -13.63
CA LYS A 139 -1.83 -7.22 -13.52
C LYS A 139 -1.60 -7.64 -12.06
N SER A 140 -1.51 -6.68 -11.14
CA SER A 140 -1.38 -6.95 -9.71
C SER A 140 -2.66 -7.54 -9.13
N TRP A 141 -3.82 -6.97 -9.48
CA TRP A 141 -5.15 -7.46 -9.07
C TRP A 141 -5.38 -8.93 -9.47
N ASN A 142 -5.13 -9.26 -10.73
CA ASN A 142 -5.31 -10.63 -11.25
C ASN A 142 -4.41 -11.65 -10.54
N ARG A 143 -3.26 -11.23 -10.00
CA ARG A 143 -2.33 -12.10 -9.28
C ARG A 143 -2.67 -12.26 -7.79
N CYS A 144 -3.52 -11.39 -7.27
CA CYS A 144 -4.01 -11.46 -5.88
C CYS A 144 -5.40 -12.11 -5.78
N SER A 145 -6.13 -12.19 -6.89
CA SER A 145 -7.49 -12.76 -6.94
C SER A 145 -7.52 -14.29 -7.15
N THR A 146 -6.36 -14.91 -7.38
CA THR A 146 -6.13 -16.37 -7.36
C THR A 146 -5.42 -16.77 -6.08
#